data_AF-A0A5C9A2G6-F1
#
_entry.id   AF-A0A5C9A2G6-F1
#
_cell.length_a   1.000
_cell.length_b   1.000
_cell.length_c   1.000
_cell.angle_alpha   90.00
_cell.angle_beta   90.00
_cell.angle_gamma   90.00
#
_symmetry.space_group_name_H-M   'P 1'
#
loop_
_entity.id
_entity.type
_entity.pdbx_description
1 polymer ?
#
loop_
_entity_poly.entity_id
_entity_poly.type
_entity_poly.pdbx_seq_one_letter_code
_entity_poly.pdbx_strand_id
1 'polypeptide(L)'
;MSAVQALFADFWPSLLVLGLASAVLFAANRIARHSRQGTDGVLYQLLNWAIASAAVLVVVIVLPISDDTQGQILSLLGVVLTAVIALSSTTFVSNAMAGIMLKMTTPFRPGDYVRVNGEFGRVARHSLINTQIQTEWRDLTTLPNLYLVNNPVTVLHRDGTIISAEVSIGYDVPYTQVQKLLLLAVEEAQLSEPFVLVQELLDHAVVYRACGFLPEMKQLLTSRSNLRKKILEQLHGNGVEIVSPAFMNQRQLDPAARIIPQQPVMHDRQATTPHEPAPEEKIFDQAEAAAGVEELRQQRELARQAVKREKAHLKTVPEADRDRVERELERLELEEQRLAERLEQLENAEPR
;
A
#
# COMPACT_ATOMS: atom_id res chain seq x y z
N MET A 1 -36.52 -24.71 -66.91
CA MET A 1 -35.19 -24.44 -66.32
C MET A 1 -35.12 -25.22 -65.04
N SER A 2 -34.20 -26.18 -64.96
CA SER A 2 -34.13 -27.17 -63.87
C SER A 2 -33.90 -26.48 -62.53
N ALA A 3 -34.49 -26.97 -61.44
CA ALA A 3 -34.28 -26.45 -60.07
C ALA A 3 -32.80 -26.25 -59.69
N VAL A 4 -31.91 -27.02 -60.33
CA VAL A 4 -30.44 -26.89 -60.25
C VAL A 4 -29.93 -25.53 -60.74
N GLN A 5 -30.51 -24.93 -61.78
CA GLN A 5 -30.10 -23.61 -62.31
C GLN A 5 -30.52 -22.45 -61.40
N ALA A 6 -31.66 -22.56 -60.71
CA ALA A 6 -32.11 -21.56 -59.73
C ALA A 6 -31.23 -21.60 -58.47
N LEU A 7 -30.98 -22.80 -57.94
CA LEU A 7 -30.01 -23.01 -56.86
C LEU A 7 -28.61 -22.52 -57.24
N PHE A 8 -28.17 -22.70 -58.48
CA PHE A 8 -26.87 -22.18 -58.92
C PHE A 8 -26.84 -20.65 -58.99
N ALA A 9 -27.93 -20.00 -59.40
CA ALA A 9 -28.04 -18.55 -59.49
C ALA A 9 -28.06 -17.87 -58.11
N ASP A 10 -28.71 -18.48 -57.12
CA ASP A 10 -28.84 -17.92 -55.77
C ASP A 10 -27.54 -18.03 -54.96
N PHE A 11 -26.74 -19.07 -55.18
CA PHE A 11 -25.52 -19.34 -54.40
C PHE A 11 -24.21 -18.87 -55.06
N TRP A 12 -24.22 -18.55 -56.37
CA TRP A 12 -23.05 -18.07 -57.10
C TRP A 12 -22.47 -16.74 -56.56
N PRO A 13 -23.29 -15.72 -56.20
CA PRO A 13 -22.78 -14.49 -55.59
C PRO A 13 -22.07 -14.74 -54.25
N SER A 14 -22.60 -15.64 -53.43
CA SER A 14 -22.04 -15.99 -52.12
C SER A 14 -20.74 -16.79 -52.24
N LEU A 15 -20.64 -17.68 -53.23
CA LEU A 15 -19.41 -18.38 -53.59
C LEU A 15 -18.30 -17.42 -54.07
N LEU A 16 -18.66 -16.41 -54.87
CA LEU A 16 -17.73 -15.37 -55.30
C LEU A 16 -17.23 -14.53 -54.12
N VAL A 17 -18.13 -14.15 -53.21
CA VAL A 17 -17.76 -13.38 -52.01
C VAL A 17 -16.91 -14.19 -51.05
N LEU A 18 -17.21 -15.48 -50.84
CA LEU A 18 -16.36 -16.40 -50.08
C LEU A 18 -14.97 -16.55 -50.70
N GLY A 19 -14.88 -16.68 -52.02
CA GLY A 19 -13.62 -16.73 -52.75
C GLY A 19 -12.81 -15.45 -52.61
N LEU A 20 -13.46 -14.28 -52.73
CA LEU A 20 -12.84 -12.97 -52.57
C LEU A 20 -12.36 -12.75 -51.13
N ALA A 21 -13.19 -13.04 -50.14
CA ALA A 21 -12.85 -12.97 -48.72
C ALA A 21 -11.64 -13.85 -48.39
N SER A 22 -11.64 -15.09 -48.90
CA SER A 22 -10.53 -16.03 -48.71
C SER A 22 -9.25 -15.54 -49.39
N ALA A 23 -9.34 -14.94 -50.58
CA ALA A 23 -8.21 -14.36 -51.29
C ALA A 23 -7.65 -13.12 -50.56
N VAL A 24 -8.52 -12.25 -50.03
CA VAL A 24 -8.13 -11.08 -49.22
C VAL A 24 -7.43 -11.52 -47.94
N LEU A 25 -7.97 -12.51 -47.24
CA LEU A 25 -7.34 -13.06 -46.03
C LEU A 25 -6.02 -13.76 -46.33
N PHE A 26 -5.93 -14.49 -47.44
CA PHE A 26 -4.69 -15.12 -47.89
C PHE A 26 -3.62 -14.07 -48.25
N ALA A 27 -4.00 -13.00 -48.95
CA ALA A 27 -3.11 -11.89 -49.28
C ALA A 27 -2.65 -11.14 -48.01
N ALA A 28 -3.57 -10.80 -47.12
CA ALA A 28 -3.26 -10.15 -45.84
C ALA A 28 -2.31 -11.00 -44.98
N ASN A 29 -2.58 -12.31 -44.86
CA ASN A 29 -1.73 -13.24 -44.11
C ASN A 29 -0.36 -13.46 -44.78
N ARG A 30 -0.29 -13.43 -46.12
CA ARG A 30 0.98 -13.51 -46.86
C ARG A 30 1.85 -12.27 -46.66
N ILE A 31 1.25 -11.08 -46.69
CA ILE A 31 1.93 -9.80 -46.44
C ILE A 31 2.40 -9.73 -44.98
N ALA A 32 1.55 -10.12 -44.03
CA ALA A 32 1.89 -10.17 -42.61
C ALA A 32 3.07 -11.12 -42.30
N ARG A 33 3.21 -12.23 -43.04
CA ARG A 33 4.35 -13.15 -42.91
C ARG A 33 5.68 -12.54 -43.38
N HIS A 34 5.66 -11.56 -44.27
CA HIS A 34 6.88 -10.94 -44.80
C HIS A 34 7.41 -9.80 -43.92
N SER A 35 6.55 -9.18 -43.10
CA SER A 35 6.89 -8.01 -42.27
C SER A 35 7.24 -8.36 -40.80
N ARG A 36 7.85 -9.53 -40.56
CA ARG A 36 8.19 -10.02 -39.20
C ARG A 36 9.46 -9.38 -38.60
N GLN A 37 9.58 -8.06 -38.61
CA GLN A 37 10.60 -7.36 -37.83
C GLN A 37 9.98 -6.15 -37.13
N GLY A 38 9.78 -6.24 -35.81
CA GLY A 38 9.44 -5.10 -34.93
C GLY A 38 8.01 -5.01 -34.40
N THR A 39 7.76 -3.96 -33.61
CA THR A 39 6.49 -3.59 -32.92
C THR A 39 5.30 -3.48 -33.86
N ASP A 40 5.55 -3.24 -35.15
CA ASP A 40 4.55 -3.19 -36.22
C ASP A 40 3.77 -4.51 -36.34
N GLY A 41 4.35 -5.63 -35.90
CA GLY A 41 3.71 -6.94 -35.90
C GLY A 41 2.39 -6.99 -35.12
N VAL A 42 2.27 -6.24 -34.02
CA VAL A 42 1.01 -6.20 -33.24
C VAL A 42 -0.07 -5.45 -34.01
N LEU A 43 0.28 -4.31 -34.64
CA LEU A 43 -0.67 -3.53 -35.43
C LEU A 43 -1.15 -4.32 -36.65
N TYR A 44 -0.26 -5.01 -37.36
CA TYR A 44 -0.62 -5.89 -38.46
C TYR A 44 -1.49 -7.06 -38.00
N GLN A 45 -1.23 -7.63 -36.83
CA GLN A 45 -2.04 -8.71 -36.28
C GLN A 45 -3.46 -8.21 -35.98
N LEU A 46 -3.61 -7.04 -35.34
CA LEU A 46 -4.91 -6.42 -35.08
C LEU A 46 -5.65 -6.09 -36.38
N LEU A 47 -4.95 -5.54 -37.38
CA LEU A 47 -5.53 -5.22 -38.68
C LEU A 47 -6.02 -6.50 -39.39
N ASN A 48 -5.26 -7.59 -39.33
CA ASN A 48 -5.67 -8.86 -39.91
C ASN A 48 -6.90 -9.47 -39.20
N TRP A 49 -6.97 -9.37 -37.87
CA TRP A 49 -8.17 -9.76 -37.11
C TRP A 49 -9.40 -8.91 -37.45
N ALA A 50 -9.20 -7.60 -37.69
CA ALA A 50 -10.26 -6.70 -38.12
C ALA A 50 -10.76 -7.05 -39.53
N ILE A 51 -9.85 -7.30 -40.48
CA ILE A 51 -10.18 -7.73 -41.84
C ILE A 51 -10.90 -9.09 -41.83
N ALA A 52 -10.46 -10.04 -41.01
CA ALA A 52 -11.12 -11.34 -40.85
C ALA A 52 -12.54 -11.18 -40.31
N SER A 53 -12.72 -10.38 -39.27
CA SER A 53 -14.05 -10.10 -38.71
C SER A 53 -14.98 -9.42 -39.73
N ALA A 54 -14.46 -8.46 -40.49
CA ALA A 54 -15.21 -7.78 -41.55
C ALA A 54 -15.57 -8.74 -42.70
N ALA A 55 -14.66 -9.63 -43.10
CA ALA A 55 -14.91 -10.64 -44.12
C ALA A 55 -16.03 -11.61 -43.72
N VAL A 56 -16.03 -12.08 -42.46
CA VAL A 56 -17.12 -12.90 -41.91
C VAL A 56 -18.45 -12.16 -41.97
N LEU A 57 -18.47 -10.87 -41.61
CA LEU A 57 -19.68 -10.05 -41.67
C LEU A 57 -20.23 -9.93 -43.10
N VAL A 58 -19.36 -9.69 -44.09
CA VAL A 58 -19.74 -9.59 -45.50
C VAL A 58 -20.26 -10.94 -46.03
N VAL A 59 -19.66 -12.07 -45.63
CA VAL A 59 -20.15 -13.40 -46.02
C VAL A 59 -21.57 -13.65 -45.49
N VAL A 60 -21.85 -13.27 -44.25
CA VAL A 60 -23.20 -13.40 -43.66
C VAL A 60 -24.23 -12.55 -44.39
N ILE A 61 -23.85 -11.36 -44.84
CA ILE A 61 -24.74 -10.44 -45.57
C ILE A 61 -25.09 -10.95 -46.97
N VAL A 62 -24.19 -11.70 -47.62
CA VAL A 62 -24.36 -12.18 -49.01
C VAL A 62 -24.88 -13.62 -49.06
N LEU A 63 -25.06 -14.28 -47.91
CA LEU A 63 -25.63 -15.63 -47.86
C LEU A 63 -27.12 -15.57 -48.30
N PRO A 64 -27.61 -16.51 -49.13
CA PRO A 64 -28.99 -16.51 -49.60
C PRO A 64 -29.88 -17.17 -48.54
N ILE A 65 -30.01 -16.50 -47.39
CA ILE A 65 -30.84 -16.88 -46.25
C ILE A 65 -31.99 -15.88 -46.09
N SER A 66 -33.02 -16.23 -45.33
CA SER A 66 -34.12 -15.30 -45.06
C SER A 66 -33.63 -14.09 -44.25
N ASP A 67 -34.21 -12.93 -44.52
CA ASP A 67 -33.88 -11.67 -43.83
C ASP A 67 -33.97 -11.81 -42.30
N ASP A 68 -34.96 -12.56 -41.79
CA ASP A 68 -35.13 -12.84 -40.37
C ASP A 68 -33.96 -13.65 -39.79
N THR A 69 -33.52 -14.71 -40.47
CA THR A 69 -32.39 -15.55 -40.03
C THR A 69 -31.07 -14.80 -40.15
N GLN A 70 -30.92 -13.98 -41.20
CA GLN A 70 -29.76 -13.10 -41.36
C GLN A 70 -29.66 -12.11 -40.19
N GLY A 71 -30.77 -11.47 -39.83
CA GLY A 71 -30.86 -10.56 -38.69
C GLY A 71 -30.50 -11.23 -37.37
N GLN A 72 -30.97 -12.46 -37.13
CA GLN A 72 -30.62 -13.23 -35.93
C GLN A 72 -29.14 -13.58 -35.86
N ILE A 73 -28.53 -14.03 -36.98
CA ILE A 73 -27.10 -14.37 -37.03
C ILE A 73 -26.25 -13.11 -36.82
N LEU A 74 -26.60 -11.99 -37.46
CA LEU A 74 -25.93 -10.71 -37.29
C LEU A 74 -26.02 -10.21 -35.83
N SER A 75 -27.20 -10.32 -35.21
CA SER A 75 -27.40 -9.98 -33.80
C SER A 75 -26.53 -10.84 -32.89
N LEU A 76 -26.53 -12.16 -33.09
CA LEU A 76 -25.71 -13.08 -32.30
C LEU A 76 -24.21 -12.78 -32.46
N LEU A 77 -23.74 -12.59 -33.70
CA LEU A 77 -22.36 -12.22 -33.98
C LEU A 77 -21.99 -10.88 -33.33
N GLY A 78 -22.89 -9.89 -33.40
CA GLY A 78 -22.70 -8.59 -32.76
C GLY A 78 -22.57 -8.69 -31.24
N VAL A 79 -23.44 -9.47 -30.60
CA VAL A 79 -23.39 -9.73 -29.15
C VAL A 79 -22.10 -10.44 -28.77
N VAL A 80 -21.75 -11.53 -29.47
CA VAL A 80 -20.53 -12.31 -29.19
C VAL A 80 -19.28 -11.46 -29.40
N LEU A 81 -19.18 -10.75 -30.51
CA LEU A 81 -18.02 -9.91 -30.82
C LEU A 81 -17.85 -8.79 -29.79
N THR A 82 -18.95 -8.13 -29.41
CA THR A 82 -18.93 -7.09 -28.38
C THR A 82 -18.51 -7.65 -27.04
N ALA A 83 -19.05 -8.81 -26.63
CA ALA A 83 -18.69 -9.47 -25.39
C ALA A 83 -17.20 -9.87 -25.35
N VAL A 84 -16.66 -10.41 -26.44
CA VAL A 84 -15.24 -10.77 -26.55
C VAL A 84 -14.35 -9.53 -26.44
N ILE A 85 -14.67 -8.44 -27.15
CA ILE A 85 -13.90 -7.19 -27.09
C ILE A 85 -13.98 -6.58 -25.69
N ALA A 86 -15.18 -6.53 -25.09
CA ALA A 86 -15.38 -5.98 -23.76
C ALA A 86 -14.58 -6.79 -22.71
N LEU A 87 -14.74 -8.12 -22.71
CA LEU A 87 -14.07 -8.99 -21.74
C LEU A 87 -12.54 -8.93 -21.89
N SER A 88 -12.04 -8.92 -23.13
CA SER A 88 -10.59 -8.86 -23.41
C SER A 88 -9.97 -7.50 -23.09
N SER A 89 -10.74 -6.41 -23.20
CA SER A 89 -10.24 -5.06 -22.91
C SER A 89 -10.31 -4.67 -21.43
N THR A 90 -11.05 -5.43 -20.61
CA THR A 90 -11.22 -5.15 -19.17
C THR A 90 -9.91 -4.86 -18.46
N THR A 91 -8.88 -5.71 -18.63
CA THR A 91 -7.59 -5.55 -17.96
C THR A 91 -6.90 -4.23 -18.31
N PHE A 92 -6.97 -3.81 -19.57
CA PHE A 92 -6.38 -2.54 -20.02
C PHE A 92 -7.13 -1.35 -19.40
N VAL A 93 -8.46 -1.38 -19.46
CA VAL A 93 -9.32 -0.34 -18.88
C VAL A 93 -9.12 -0.26 -17.37
N SER A 94 -9.06 -1.38 -16.66
CA SER A 94 -8.82 -1.43 -15.22
C SER A 94 -7.47 -0.84 -14.83
N ASN A 95 -6.39 -1.12 -15.57
CA ASN A 95 -5.09 -0.51 -15.32
C ASN A 95 -5.09 1.00 -15.61
N ALA A 96 -5.79 1.43 -16.67
CA ALA A 96 -5.92 2.86 -16.98
C ALA A 96 -6.70 3.61 -15.88
N MET A 97 -7.81 3.05 -15.42
CA MET A 97 -8.60 3.60 -14.30
C MET A 97 -7.78 3.63 -13.00
N ALA A 98 -7.03 2.56 -12.71
CA ALA A 98 -6.10 2.54 -11.59
C ALA A 98 -5.04 3.63 -11.71
N GLY A 99 -4.48 3.87 -12.90
CA GLY A 99 -3.54 4.97 -13.15
C GLY A 99 -4.14 6.35 -12.91
N ILE A 100 -5.39 6.57 -13.34
CA ILE A 100 -6.12 7.82 -13.08
C ILE A 100 -6.34 8.00 -11.58
N MET A 101 -6.77 6.95 -10.88
CA MET A 101 -6.94 6.96 -9.42
C MET A 101 -5.64 7.30 -8.71
N LEU A 102 -4.53 6.63 -9.03
CA LEU A 102 -3.20 6.91 -8.45
C LEU A 102 -2.75 8.34 -8.74
N LYS A 103 -3.12 8.91 -9.87
CA LYS A 103 -2.84 10.32 -10.20
C LYS A 103 -3.72 11.30 -9.40
N MET A 104 -4.93 10.91 -9.02
CA MET A 104 -5.84 11.74 -8.22
C MET A 104 -5.49 11.69 -6.73
N THR A 105 -5.22 10.51 -6.18
CA THR A 105 -4.87 10.33 -4.77
C THR A 105 -3.39 10.62 -4.49
N THR A 106 -2.54 10.54 -5.51
CA THR A 106 -1.09 10.78 -5.42
C THR A 106 -0.42 10.15 -4.20
N PRO A 107 -0.61 8.83 -3.95
CA PRO A 107 -0.10 8.20 -2.74
C PRO A 107 1.43 8.18 -2.69
N PHE A 108 2.09 8.27 -3.84
CA PHE A 108 3.54 8.41 -4.00
C PHE A 108 3.86 9.24 -5.26
N ARG A 109 5.06 9.79 -5.31
CA ARG A 109 5.57 10.61 -6.43
C ARG A 109 6.83 9.99 -7.04
N PRO A 110 7.17 10.32 -8.30
CA PRO A 110 8.47 9.99 -8.85
C PRO A 110 9.59 10.48 -7.93
N GLY A 111 10.48 9.58 -7.55
CA GLY A 111 11.56 9.83 -6.61
C GLY A 111 11.33 9.27 -5.20
N ASP A 112 10.12 8.88 -4.81
CA ASP A 112 9.86 8.25 -3.52
C ASP A 112 10.29 6.78 -3.53
N TYR A 113 10.64 6.24 -2.36
CA TYR A 113 10.86 4.81 -2.21
C TYR A 113 9.54 4.12 -1.89
N VAL A 114 9.24 3.06 -2.62
CA VAL A 114 8.02 2.27 -2.43
C VAL A 114 8.39 0.81 -2.17
N ARG A 115 7.58 0.17 -1.32
CA ARG A 115 7.60 -1.27 -1.11
C ARG A 115 6.22 -1.84 -1.38
N VAL A 116 6.15 -2.83 -2.26
CA VAL A 116 4.89 -3.52 -2.64
C VAL A 116 5.18 -5.00 -2.75
N ASN A 117 4.57 -5.83 -1.89
CA ASN A 117 4.68 -7.30 -1.94
C ASN A 117 6.13 -7.83 -2.13
N GLY A 118 7.08 -7.27 -1.39
CA GLY A 118 8.49 -7.68 -1.45
C GLY A 118 9.35 -6.93 -2.48
N GLU A 119 8.74 -6.27 -3.47
CA GLU A 119 9.46 -5.37 -4.38
C GLU A 119 9.79 -4.07 -3.65
N PHE A 120 11.07 -3.70 -3.60
CA PHE A 120 11.53 -2.44 -3.02
C PHE A 120 12.34 -1.66 -4.06
N GLY A 121 11.97 -0.39 -4.25
CA GLY A 121 12.66 0.44 -5.21
C GLY A 121 12.20 1.89 -5.17
N ARG A 122 12.88 2.73 -5.94
CA ARG A 122 12.56 4.13 -6.10
C ARG A 122 11.68 4.34 -7.32
N VAL A 123 10.58 5.07 -7.20
CA VAL A 123 9.67 5.32 -8.33
C VAL A 123 10.40 6.14 -9.38
N ALA A 124 10.59 5.56 -10.58
CA ALA A 124 11.26 6.21 -11.69
C ALA A 124 10.27 7.07 -12.49
N ARG A 125 9.13 6.48 -12.86
CA ARG A 125 8.02 7.16 -13.54
C ARG A 125 6.74 6.38 -13.42
N HIS A 126 5.60 7.06 -13.53
CA HIS A 126 4.30 6.44 -13.74
C HIS A 126 3.72 6.82 -15.10
N SER A 127 3.02 5.88 -15.71
CA SER A 127 2.27 6.03 -16.96
C SER A 127 0.80 5.72 -16.69
N LEU A 128 -0.05 5.87 -17.71
CA LEU A 128 -1.49 5.59 -17.55
C LEU A 128 -1.76 4.13 -17.14
N ILE A 129 -0.96 3.17 -17.60
CA ILE A 129 -1.22 1.73 -17.45
C ILE A 129 -0.29 1.06 -16.44
N ASN A 130 0.92 1.58 -16.28
CA ASN A 130 1.95 0.98 -15.43
C ASN A 130 2.78 2.05 -14.70
N THR A 131 3.49 1.61 -13.68
CA THR A 131 4.47 2.39 -12.93
C THR A 131 5.79 1.65 -12.93
N GLN A 132 6.88 2.37 -13.13
CA GLN A 132 8.23 1.81 -13.15
C GLN A 132 8.98 2.21 -11.89
N ILE A 133 9.55 1.22 -11.22
CA ILE A 133 10.42 1.40 -10.05
C ILE A 133 11.82 0.94 -10.41
N GLN A 134 12.82 1.63 -9.87
CA GLN A 134 14.21 1.23 -9.96
C GLN A 134 14.64 0.58 -8.65
N THR A 135 15.07 -0.67 -8.70
CA THR A 135 15.49 -1.44 -7.52
C THR A 135 16.90 -1.03 -7.08
N GLU A 136 17.31 -1.50 -5.90
CA GLU A 136 18.68 -1.31 -5.39
C GLU A 136 19.77 -1.96 -6.27
N TRP A 137 19.40 -2.98 -7.07
CA TRP A 137 20.27 -3.62 -8.06
C TRP A 137 20.31 -2.89 -9.40
N ARG A 138 19.71 -1.69 -9.48
CA ARG A 138 19.60 -0.86 -10.69
C ARG A 138 18.66 -1.42 -11.76
N ASP A 139 17.90 -2.48 -11.46
CA ASP A 139 16.89 -3.03 -12.37
C ASP A 139 15.68 -2.12 -12.45
N LEU A 140 15.03 -2.09 -13.63
CA LEU A 140 13.81 -1.31 -13.86
C LEU A 140 12.59 -2.24 -13.89
N THR A 141 11.93 -2.38 -12.75
CA THR A 141 10.74 -3.23 -12.59
C THR A 141 9.49 -2.45 -13.00
N THR A 142 8.68 -3.03 -13.90
CA THR A 142 7.40 -2.45 -14.34
C THR A 142 6.25 -3.11 -13.60
N LEU A 143 5.51 -2.32 -12.82
CA LEU A 143 4.35 -2.75 -12.05
C LEU A 143 3.06 -2.26 -12.74
N PRO A 144 2.07 -3.13 -13.00
CA PRO A 144 0.75 -2.70 -13.46
C PRO A 144 0.09 -1.78 -12.44
N ASN A 145 -0.60 -0.72 -12.88
CA ASN A 145 -1.23 0.21 -11.93
C ASN A 145 -2.34 -0.48 -11.11
N LEU A 146 -3.06 -1.44 -11.71
CA LEU A 146 -4.06 -2.24 -10.98
C LEU A 146 -3.42 -3.05 -9.85
N TYR A 147 -2.19 -3.51 -10.02
CA TYR A 147 -1.45 -4.22 -8.97
C TYR A 147 -1.16 -3.31 -7.78
N LEU A 148 -0.81 -2.05 -8.02
CA LEU A 148 -0.53 -1.07 -6.96
C LEU A 148 -1.80 -0.65 -6.21
N VAL A 149 -2.96 -0.65 -6.86
CA VAL A 149 -4.25 -0.34 -6.22
C VAL A 149 -4.76 -1.53 -5.40
N ASN A 150 -4.53 -2.76 -5.87
CA ASN A 150 -5.04 -3.97 -5.22
C ASN A 150 -4.18 -4.46 -4.04
N ASN A 151 -2.96 -3.95 -3.88
CA ASN A 151 -2.03 -4.38 -2.84
C ASN A 151 -1.63 -3.20 -1.94
N PRO A 152 -1.32 -3.45 -0.66
CA PRO A 152 -0.76 -2.41 0.20
C PRO A 152 0.56 -1.88 -0.36
N VAL A 153 0.67 -0.56 -0.47
CA VAL A 153 1.88 0.14 -0.90
C VAL A 153 2.44 0.89 0.30
N THR A 154 3.63 0.51 0.76
CA THR A 154 4.37 1.28 1.77
C THR A 154 5.21 2.32 1.06
N VAL A 155 5.03 3.59 1.41
CA VAL A 155 5.77 4.71 0.84
C VAL A 155 6.70 5.25 1.91
N LEU A 156 8.00 5.21 1.67
CA LEU A 156 8.96 5.89 2.52
C LEU A 156 9.05 7.33 2.01
N HIS A 157 8.45 8.24 2.77
CA HIS A 157 8.36 9.66 2.43
C HIS A 157 9.73 10.29 2.29
N ARG A 158 9.83 11.26 1.36
CA ARG A 158 11.04 12.05 1.12
C ARG A 158 11.44 12.95 2.30
N ASP A 159 10.49 13.29 3.16
CA ASP A 159 10.67 14.17 4.32
C ASP A 159 11.31 13.45 5.51
N GLY A 160 11.61 12.16 5.34
CA GLY A 160 12.41 11.36 6.24
C GLY A 160 11.75 10.03 6.55
N THR A 161 12.52 9.13 7.16
CA THR A 161 12.03 7.82 7.59
C THR A 161 12.79 7.33 8.81
N ILE A 162 12.16 6.47 9.60
CA ILE A 162 12.85 5.74 10.66
C ILE A 162 13.66 4.61 10.01
N ILE A 163 14.96 4.62 10.24
CA ILE A 163 15.86 3.52 9.90
C ILE A 163 16.07 2.69 11.16
N SER A 164 16.03 1.37 11.00
CA SER A 164 16.29 0.43 12.07
C SER A 164 17.25 -0.68 11.68
N ALA A 165 17.91 -1.22 12.69
CA ALA A 165 18.73 -2.43 12.61
C ALA A 165 18.49 -3.30 13.85
N GLU A 166 18.42 -4.60 13.63
CA GLU A 166 18.18 -5.60 14.68
C GLU A 166 19.47 -6.33 15.04
N VAL A 167 19.64 -6.61 16.32
CA VAL A 167 20.76 -7.37 16.85
C VAL A 167 20.31 -8.22 18.03
N SER A 168 20.80 -9.46 18.11
CA SER A 168 20.55 -10.38 19.22
C SER A 168 21.77 -10.44 20.13
N ILE A 169 21.58 -10.22 21.43
CA ILE A 169 22.65 -10.23 22.45
C ILE A 169 22.31 -11.24 23.55
N GLY A 170 23.31 -11.98 24.03
CA GLY A 170 23.14 -12.97 25.11
C GLY A 170 22.70 -12.35 26.44
N TYR A 171 22.09 -13.19 27.30
CA TYR A 171 21.60 -12.80 28.64
C TYR A 171 22.70 -12.51 29.67
N ASP A 172 23.95 -12.83 29.33
CA ASP A 172 25.13 -12.55 30.14
C ASP A 172 25.49 -11.05 30.20
N VAL A 173 24.94 -10.23 29.29
CA VAL A 173 25.16 -8.78 29.27
C VAL A 173 23.91 -8.05 29.82
N PRO A 174 24.06 -7.10 30.76
CA PRO A 174 22.95 -6.30 31.26
C PRO A 174 22.28 -5.47 30.15
N TYR A 175 20.94 -5.49 30.07
CA TYR A 175 20.21 -4.77 29.02
C TYR A 175 20.47 -3.26 29.01
N THR A 176 20.70 -2.64 30.17
CA THR A 176 21.01 -1.21 30.29
C THR A 176 22.33 -0.84 29.61
N GLN A 177 23.32 -1.73 29.68
CA GLN A 177 24.59 -1.55 28.98
C GLN A 177 24.38 -1.65 27.47
N VAL A 178 23.63 -2.67 27.00
CA VAL A 178 23.34 -2.85 25.57
C VAL A 178 22.57 -1.65 25.02
N GLN A 179 21.50 -1.23 25.70
CA GLN A 179 20.68 -0.08 25.31
C GLN A 179 21.52 1.19 25.16
N LYS A 180 22.40 1.49 26.13
CA LYS A 180 23.29 2.66 26.07
C LYS A 180 24.23 2.60 24.87
N LEU A 181 24.83 1.45 24.58
CA LEU A 181 25.74 1.28 23.44
C LEU A 181 25.01 1.41 22.10
N LEU A 182 23.79 0.88 22.01
CA LEU A 182 22.97 0.98 20.81
C LEU A 182 22.49 2.42 20.55
N LEU A 183 22.13 3.18 21.59
CA LEU A 183 21.80 4.60 21.45
C LEU A 183 23.01 5.40 20.91
N LEU A 184 24.20 5.19 21.48
CA LEU A 184 25.44 5.81 20.98
C LEU A 184 25.73 5.43 19.52
N ALA A 185 25.49 4.16 19.14
CA ALA A 185 25.66 3.72 17.76
C ALA A 185 24.72 4.44 16.78
N VAL A 186 23.48 4.70 17.18
CA VAL A 186 22.50 5.45 16.37
C VAL A 186 22.94 6.91 16.22
N GLU A 187 23.39 7.55 17.30
CA GLU A 187 23.91 8.93 17.27
C GLU A 187 25.14 9.06 16.37
N GLU A 188 26.11 8.14 16.48
CA GLU A 188 27.29 8.11 15.61
C GLU A 188 26.96 7.78 14.15
N ALA A 189 25.82 7.14 13.90
CA ALA A 189 25.31 6.90 12.55
C ALA A 189 24.62 8.14 11.94
N GLN A 190 24.63 9.29 12.65
CA GLN A 190 24.04 10.56 12.23
C GLN A 190 22.52 10.49 12.03
N LEU A 191 21.84 9.66 12.82
CA LEU A 191 20.39 9.59 12.86
C LEU A 191 19.87 10.45 14.01
N SER A 192 18.80 11.21 13.79
CA SER A 192 18.17 12.02 14.84
C SER A 192 17.19 11.19 15.65
N GLU A 193 16.86 11.66 16.85
CA GLU A 193 15.89 11.02 17.74
C GLU A 193 16.15 9.51 17.97
N PRO A 194 17.33 9.14 18.49
CA PRO A 194 17.68 7.75 18.70
C PRO A 194 16.74 7.11 19.74
N PHE A 195 16.33 5.87 19.46
CA PHE A 195 15.63 5.04 20.45
C PHE A 195 15.94 3.56 20.21
N VAL A 196 15.79 2.75 21.25
CA VAL A 196 16.06 1.31 21.21
C VAL A 196 14.86 0.56 21.76
N LEU A 197 14.41 -0.45 21.04
CA LEU A 197 13.31 -1.32 21.45
C LEU A 197 13.86 -2.71 21.80
N VAL A 198 13.39 -3.27 22.91
CA VAL A 198 13.51 -4.70 23.17
C VAL A 198 12.36 -5.38 22.45
N GLN A 199 12.66 -6.13 21.39
CA GLN A 199 11.64 -6.70 20.51
C GLN A 199 11.12 -8.04 20.99
N GLU A 200 12.04 -8.93 21.35
CA GLU A 200 11.74 -10.32 21.64
C GLU A 200 12.77 -10.87 22.64
N LEU A 201 12.31 -11.76 23.51
CA LEU A 201 13.14 -12.51 24.45
C LEU A 201 13.19 -13.96 23.95
N LEU A 202 14.28 -14.32 23.28
CA LEU A 202 14.52 -15.69 22.79
C LEU A 202 15.15 -16.53 23.89
N ASP A 203 15.14 -17.86 23.76
CA ASP A 203 15.69 -18.77 24.78
C ASP A 203 17.16 -18.50 25.15
N HIS A 204 17.94 -17.91 24.24
CA HIS A 204 19.39 -17.70 24.38
C HIS A 204 19.85 -16.25 24.20
N ALA A 205 18.95 -15.33 23.84
CA ALA A 205 19.31 -13.95 23.55
C ALA A 205 18.12 -12.99 23.65
N VAL A 206 18.40 -11.72 23.89
CA VAL A 206 17.45 -10.61 23.77
C VAL A 206 17.64 -9.96 22.41
N VAL A 207 16.55 -9.80 21.66
CA VAL A 207 16.54 -9.12 20.37
C VAL A 207 16.28 -7.63 20.60
N TYR A 208 17.26 -6.80 20.24
CA TYR A 208 17.15 -5.35 20.29
C TYR A 208 16.99 -4.80 18.88
N ARG A 209 16.16 -3.76 18.73
CA ARG A 209 16.05 -2.97 17.51
C ARG A 209 16.49 -1.54 17.82
N ALA A 210 17.62 -1.15 17.25
CA ALA A 210 18.11 0.22 17.30
C ALA A 210 17.47 1.02 16.16
N CYS A 211 16.87 2.16 16.48
CA CYS A 211 16.11 2.99 15.56
C CYS A 211 16.59 4.45 15.62
N GLY A 212 16.54 5.14 14.48
CA GLY A 212 16.72 6.57 14.43
C GLY A 212 16.09 7.17 13.17
N PHE A 213 15.72 8.44 13.24
CA PHE A 213 15.13 9.18 12.13
C PHE A 213 16.22 9.64 11.15
N LEU A 214 16.02 9.34 9.87
CA LEU A 214 16.83 9.83 8.76
C LEU A 214 16.05 10.94 8.03
N PRO A 215 16.46 12.21 8.12
CA PRO A 215 15.78 13.31 7.44
C PRO A 215 15.97 13.31 5.92
N GLU A 216 17.15 12.88 5.42
CA GLU A 216 17.43 12.88 3.97
C GLU A 216 17.48 11.45 3.37
N MET A 217 16.51 11.14 2.51
CA MET A 217 16.33 9.81 1.93
C MET A 217 17.30 9.43 0.81
N LYS A 218 18.15 10.35 0.33
CA LYS A 218 19.07 10.08 -0.79
C LYS A 218 20.06 8.96 -0.48
N GLN A 219 20.51 8.87 0.78
CA GLN A 219 21.54 7.94 1.21
C GLN A 219 20.99 6.76 2.03
N LEU A 220 19.70 6.43 1.88
CA LEU A 220 19.02 5.42 2.70
C LEU A 220 19.80 4.11 2.85
N LEU A 221 20.32 3.54 1.76
CA LEU A 221 21.09 2.29 1.81
C LEU A 221 22.40 2.45 2.59
N THR A 222 23.10 3.57 2.39
CA THR A 222 24.34 3.91 3.09
C THR A 222 24.09 4.11 4.58
N SER A 223 23.05 4.85 4.97
CA SER A 223 22.69 5.06 6.37
C SER A 223 22.31 3.75 7.06
N ARG A 224 21.57 2.87 6.38
CA ARG A 224 21.27 1.51 6.87
C ARG A 224 22.53 0.66 7.07
N SER A 225 23.51 0.77 6.18
CA SER A 225 24.80 0.09 6.32
C SER A 225 25.62 0.68 7.48
N ASN A 226 25.68 2.01 7.55
CA ASN A 226 26.42 2.74 8.57
C ASN A 226 25.87 2.47 9.97
N LEU A 227 24.55 2.44 10.17
CA LEU A 227 23.95 2.06 11.45
C LEU A 227 24.43 0.67 11.90
N ARG A 228 24.43 -0.32 11.01
CA ARG A 228 24.94 -1.66 11.34
C ARG A 228 26.44 -1.66 11.67
N LYS A 229 27.25 -0.90 10.94
CA LYS A 229 28.68 -0.73 11.23
C LYS A 229 28.90 -0.10 12.60
N LYS A 230 28.15 0.96 12.93
CA LYS A 230 28.22 1.63 14.23
C LYS A 230 27.77 0.74 15.38
N ILE A 231 26.74 -0.08 15.17
CA ILE A 231 26.35 -1.11 16.15
C ILE A 231 27.50 -2.09 16.39
N LEU A 232 28.15 -2.59 15.34
CA LEU A 232 29.31 -3.47 15.47
C LEU A 232 30.48 -2.79 16.19
N GLU A 233 30.81 -1.55 15.82
CA GLU A 233 31.88 -0.77 16.45
C GLU A 233 31.63 -0.56 17.95
N GLN A 234 30.42 -0.15 18.33
CA GLN A 234 30.07 0.11 19.73
C GLN A 234 29.99 -1.17 20.57
N LEU A 235 29.39 -2.23 20.05
CA LEU A 235 29.28 -3.49 20.80
C LEU A 235 30.65 -4.16 20.93
N HIS A 236 31.35 -4.42 19.82
CA HIS A 236 32.64 -5.11 19.86
C HIS A 236 33.72 -4.26 20.55
N GLY A 237 33.72 -2.93 20.34
CA GLY A 237 34.66 -2.02 20.98
C GLY A 237 34.52 -1.97 22.51
N ASN A 238 33.34 -2.29 23.04
CA ASN A 238 33.06 -2.37 24.47
C ASN A 238 33.03 -3.81 25.00
N GLY A 239 33.52 -4.79 24.24
CA GLY A 239 33.63 -6.18 24.66
C GLY A 239 32.30 -6.93 24.74
N VAL A 240 31.25 -6.43 24.09
CA VAL A 240 29.96 -7.12 23.97
C VAL A 240 30.00 -8.02 22.74
N GLU A 241 29.95 -9.33 22.96
CA GLU A 241 29.92 -10.33 21.90
C GLU A 241 28.53 -10.41 21.25
N ILE A 242 28.48 -10.43 19.92
CA ILE A 242 27.26 -10.69 19.15
C ILE A 242 27.25 -12.16 18.77
N VAL A 243 26.31 -12.92 19.34
CA VAL A 243 26.19 -14.35 19.09
C VAL A 243 25.16 -14.63 17.98
N SER A 244 25.50 -15.55 17.07
CA SER A 244 24.58 -16.05 16.05
C SER A 244 23.60 -17.07 16.69
N PRO A 245 22.31 -17.06 16.33
CA PRO A 245 21.33 -18.03 16.83
C PRO A 245 21.69 -19.50 16.55
N ALA A 246 22.48 -19.75 15.49
CA ALA A 246 22.93 -21.10 15.12
C ALA A 246 24.17 -21.58 15.90
N PHE A 247 24.79 -20.69 16.70
CA PHE A 247 25.94 -21.05 17.51
C PHE A 247 25.46 -21.64 18.85
N MET A 248 25.27 -22.97 18.87
CA MET A 248 25.07 -23.71 20.11
C MET A 248 26.38 -23.80 20.88
N ASN A 249 26.66 -22.78 21.69
CA ASN A 249 27.72 -22.88 22.68
C ASN A 249 27.20 -23.77 23.81
N GLN A 250 27.71 -25.00 23.95
CA GLN A 250 27.45 -25.81 25.14
C GLN A 250 28.21 -25.17 26.32
N ARG A 251 27.53 -24.22 26.97
CA ARG A 251 28.06 -23.56 28.16
C ARG A 251 28.08 -24.60 29.29
N GLN A 252 29.27 -25.06 29.68
CA GLN A 252 29.43 -25.86 30.89
C GLN A 252 29.15 -24.95 32.08
N LEU A 253 27.96 -25.11 32.67
CA LEU A 253 27.49 -24.31 33.78
C LEU A 253 27.70 -25.07 35.07
N ASP A 254 28.26 -24.39 36.06
CA ASP A 254 28.23 -24.86 37.44
C ASP A 254 26.76 -24.84 37.92
N PRO A 255 26.20 -25.94 38.47
CA PRO A 255 24.81 -26.00 38.94
C PRO A 255 24.41 -24.89 39.93
N ALA A 256 25.38 -24.25 40.59
CA ALA A 256 25.15 -23.14 41.50
C ALA A 256 25.23 -21.75 40.85
N ALA A 257 25.75 -21.64 39.62
CA ALA A 257 25.97 -20.36 38.95
C ALA A 257 24.68 -19.83 38.32
N ARG A 258 24.23 -18.65 38.77
CA ARG A 258 23.11 -17.94 38.16
C ARG A 258 23.60 -17.16 36.93
N ILE A 259 22.99 -17.40 35.77
CA ILE A 259 23.26 -16.65 34.52
C ILE A 259 22.32 -15.46 34.44
N ILE A 260 22.44 -14.59 35.43
CA ILE A 260 21.76 -13.30 35.45
C ILE A 260 22.82 -12.26 35.80
N PRO A 261 22.71 -11.03 35.29
CA PRO A 261 23.60 -9.94 35.67
C PRO A 261 23.82 -9.90 37.19
N GLN A 262 25.08 -9.93 37.62
CA GLN A 262 25.41 -9.93 39.06
C GLN A 262 24.94 -8.64 39.74
N GLN A 263 24.86 -7.55 38.99
CA GLN A 263 24.14 -6.36 39.42
C GLN A 263 22.64 -6.53 39.13
N PRO A 264 21.79 -6.51 40.17
CA PRO A 264 20.36 -6.42 39.95
C PRO A 264 20.08 -5.08 39.28
N VAL A 265 19.71 -5.12 38.00
CA VAL A 265 19.23 -3.94 37.27
C VAL A 265 17.80 -3.69 37.70
N MET A 266 17.63 -3.18 38.91
CA MET A 266 16.35 -2.64 39.35
C MET A 266 16.23 -1.24 38.76
N HIS A 267 15.11 -0.95 38.09
CA HIS A 267 14.75 0.44 37.82
C HIS A 267 14.70 1.17 39.16
N ASP A 268 15.49 2.24 39.29
CA ASP A 268 15.43 3.09 40.47
C ASP A 268 14.07 3.80 40.46
N ARG A 269 13.14 3.30 41.28
CA ARG A 269 11.80 3.87 41.42
C ARG A 269 11.81 5.30 41.99
N GLN A 270 12.95 5.77 42.51
CA GLN A 270 13.11 7.10 43.10
C GLN A 270 13.92 8.06 42.23
N ALA A 271 14.64 7.57 41.23
CA ALA A 271 15.27 8.44 40.24
C ALA A 271 14.17 8.99 39.32
N THR A 272 13.84 10.27 39.45
CA THR A 272 13.19 11.02 38.38
C THR A 272 14.15 11.11 37.21
N THR A 273 14.23 10.06 36.40
CA THR A 273 14.71 10.19 35.03
C THR A 273 13.91 11.30 34.36
N PRO A 274 14.53 12.19 33.56
CA PRO A 274 13.78 13.00 32.61
C PRO A 274 12.82 12.03 31.91
N HIS A 275 11.54 12.38 31.82
CA HIS A 275 10.55 11.58 31.12
C HIS A 275 11.02 11.49 29.66
N GLU A 276 11.80 10.46 29.33
CA GLU A 276 11.99 10.07 27.96
C GLU A 276 10.57 9.72 27.48
N PRO A 277 10.09 10.37 26.42
CA PRO A 277 8.79 10.03 25.87
C PRO A 277 8.81 8.54 25.57
N ALA A 278 7.72 7.85 25.91
CA ALA A 278 7.62 6.43 25.60
C ALA A 278 7.88 6.27 24.08
N PRO A 279 8.65 5.27 23.64
CA PRO A 279 8.93 5.11 22.20
C PRO A 279 7.64 5.14 21.36
N GLU A 280 6.54 4.65 21.91
CA GLU A 280 5.20 4.71 21.35
C GLU A 280 4.72 6.14 21.06
N GLU A 281 4.97 7.11 21.94
CA GLU A 281 4.60 8.52 21.76
C GLU A 281 5.33 9.14 20.56
N LYS A 282 6.57 8.71 20.27
CA LYS A 282 7.30 9.15 19.07
C LYS A 282 6.92 8.37 17.81
N ILE A 283 6.55 7.10 17.95
CA ILE A 283 6.25 6.21 16.82
C ILE A 283 4.81 6.41 16.31
N PHE A 284 3.89 6.75 17.21
CA PHE A 284 2.45 6.82 16.96
C PHE A 284 1.87 8.21 17.24
N ASP A 285 2.69 9.25 17.28
CA ASP A 285 2.32 10.66 17.50
C ASP A 285 1.05 11.08 16.72
N GLN A 286 0.99 10.73 15.43
CA GLN A 286 -0.15 11.04 14.56
C GLN A 286 -1.41 10.23 14.89
N ALA A 287 -1.24 8.95 15.25
CA ALA A 287 -2.36 8.09 15.61
C ALA A 287 -2.96 8.51 16.96
N GLU A 288 -2.12 8.92 17.90
CA GLU A 288 -2.53 9.41 19.22
C GLU A 288 -3.22 10.77 19.13
N ALA A 289 -2.71 11.68 18.28
CA ALA A 289 -3.39 12.94 17.97
C ALA A 289 -4.78 12.72 17.34
N ALA A 290 -4.89 11.81 16.36
CA ALA A 290 -6.16 11.47 15.73
C ALA A 290 -7.15 10.84 16.72
N ALA A 291 -6.68 9.93 17.59
CA ALA A 291 -7.48 9.32 18.63
C ALA A 291 -7.99 10.35 19.65
N GLY A 292 -7.15 11.31 20.05
CA GLY A 292 -7.52 12.41 20.94
C GLY A 292 -8.62 13.31 20.37
N VAL A 293 -8.56 13.61 19.06
CA VAL A 293 -9.64 14.34 18.37
C VAL A 293 -10.94 13.53 18.37
N GLU A 294 -10.87 12.22 18.14
CA GLU A 294 -12.04 11.35 18.13
C GLU A 294 -12.65 11.17 19.53
N GLU A 295 -11.83 11.09 20.58
CA GLU A 295 -12.30 11.07 21.96
C GLU A 295 -13.03 12.37 22.34
N LEU A 296 -12.50 13.53 21.94
CA LEU A 296 -13.17 14.83 22.11
C LEU A 296 -14.51 14.88 21.36
N ARG A 297 -14.60 14.30 20.15
CA ARG A 297 -15.87 14.19 19.41
C ARG A 297 -16.88 13.34 20.18
N GLN A 298 -16.46 12.22 20.75
CA GLN A 298 -17.32 11.35 21.56
C GLN A 298 -17.79 12.04 22.84
N GLN A 299 -16.88 12.69 23.59
CA GLN A 299 -17.22 13.43 24.81
C GLN A 299 -18.24 14.54 24.53
N ARG A 300 -18.04 15.29 23.43
CA ARG A 300 -19.00 16.31 22.99
C ARG A 300 -20.35 15.72 22.65
N GLU A 301 -20.39 14.59 21.94
CA GLU A 301 -21.66 13.94 21.58
C GLU A 301 -22.42 13.46 22.82
N LEU A 302 -21.73 12.90 23.80
CA LEU A 302 -22.31 12.52 25.10
C LEU A 302 -22.87 13.73 25.85
N ALA A 303 -22.11 14.83 25.93
CA ALA A 303 -22.56 16.08 26.54
C ALA A 303 -23.81 16.64 25.83
N ARG A 304 -23.82 16.62 24.50
CA ARG A 304 -24.97 17.05 23.69
C ARG A 304 -26.21 16.19 23.92
N GLN A 305 -26.03 14.88 24.08
CA GLN A 305 -27.12 13.97 24.44
C GLN A 305 -27.64 14.24 25.85
N ALA A 306 -26.77 14.53 26.82
CA ALA A 306 -27.15 14.90 28.18
C ALA A 306 -27.96 16.21 28.20
N VAL A 307 -27.49 17.25 27.49
CA VAL A 307 -28.24 18.52 27.31
C VAL A 307 -29.62 18.26 26.71
N LYS A 308 -29.73 17.39 25.70
CA LYS A 308 -31.01 17.04 25.07
C LYS A 308 -31.95 16.32 26.04
N ARG A 309 -31.42 15.42 26.89
CA ARG A 309 -32.20 14.72 27.92
C ARG A 309 -32.70 15.68 28.99
N GLU A 310 -31.84 16.55 29.52
CA GLU A 310 -32.23 17.53 30.54
C GLU A 310 -33.21 18.57 29.98
N LYS A 311 -33.07 19.02 28.73
CA LYS A 311 -34.08 19.86 28.05
C LYS A 311 -35.44 19.19 27.92
N ALA A 312 -35.48 17.86 27.76
CA ALA A 312 -36.73 17.11 27.74
C ALA A 312 -37.32 16.97 29.15
N HIS A 313 -36.46 16.73 30.15
CA HIS A 313 -36.84 16.61 31.56
C HIS A 313 -37.41 17.93 32.13
N LEU A 314 -36.83 19.08 31.77
CA LEU A 314 -37.30 20.41 32.14
C LEU A 314 -38.77 20.67 31.75
N LYS A 315 -39.26 20.03 30.67
CA LYS A 315 -40.66 20.15 30.21
C LYS A 315 -41.66 19.39 31.09
N THR A 316 -41.20 18.42 31.89
CA THR A 316 -42.04 17.50 32.66
C THR A 316 -41.95 17.69 34.17
N VAL A 317 -41.07 18.56 34.67
CA VAL A 317 -40.75 18.74 36.11
C VAL A 317 -41.68 19.78 36.78
N PRO A 318 -42.10 19.56 38.05
CA PRO A 318 -42.87 20.53 38.86
C PRO A 318 -42.11 21.84 39.12
N GLU A 319 -42.81 22.97 39.30
CA GLU A 319 -42.19 24.30 39.46
C GLU A 319 -41.17 24.42 40.60
N ALA A 320 -41.30 23.62 41.67
CA ALA A 320 -40.39 23.66 42.82
C ALA A 320 -38.95 23.19 42.52
N ASP A 321 -38.75 22.36 41.49
CA ASP A 321 -37.45 21.79 41.14
C ASP A 321 -36.84 22.37 39.83
N ARG A 322 -37.56 23.28 39.15
CA ARG A 322 -37.12 23.86 37.87
C ARG A 322 -35.80 24.63 37.98
N ASP A 323 -35.62 25.44 39.02
CA ASP A 323 -34.39 26.22 39.25
C ASP A 323 -33.14 25.32 39.44
N ARG A 324 -33.33 24.07 39.86
CA ARG A 324 -32.24 23.10 39.99
C ARG A 324 -31.87 22.51 38.62
N VAL A 325 -32.88 22.13 37.83
CA VAL A 325 -32.70 21.55 36.50
C VAL A 325 -32.16 22.59 35.51
N GLU A 326 -32.57 23.86 35.61
CA GLU A 326 -32.04 24.94 34.76
C GLU A 326 -30.54 25.19 35.01
N ARG A 327 -30.10 25.19 36.28
CA ARG A 327 -28.67 25.34 36.62
C ARG A 327 -27.82 24.15 36.14
N GLU A 328 -28.38 22.95 36.17
CA GLU A 328 -27.71 21.74 35.67
C GLU A 328 -27.62 21.75 34.14
N LEU A 329 -28.66 22.24 33.46
CA LEU A 329 -28.68 22.44 32.02
C LEU A 329 -27.65 23.48 31.57
N GLU A 330 -27.58 24.64 32.21
CA GLU A 330 -26.58 25.69 31.89
C GLU A 330 -25.15 25.16 32.03
N ARG A 331 -24.88 24.33 33.05
CA ARG A 331 -23.56 23.72 33.25
C ARG A 331 -23.20 22.78 32.10
N LEU A 332 -24.13 21.93 31.67
CA LEU A 332 -23.91 20.97 30.57
C LEU A 332 -23.78 21.67 29.22
N GLU A 333 -24.50 22.78 28.99
CA GLU A 333 -24.36 23.60 27.78
C GLU A 333 -22.99 24.28 27.70
N LEU A 334 -22.49 24.80 28.82
CA LEU A 334 -21.15 25.38 28.90
C LEU A 334 -20.05 24.33 28.63
N GLU A 335 -20.25 23.10 29.11
CA GLU A 335 -19.33 21.99 28.88
C GLU A 335 -19.31 21.55 27.41
N GLU A 336 -20.47 21.47 26.74
CA GLU A 336 -20.55 21.17 25.31
C GLU A 336 -19.88 22.26 24.46
N GLN A 337 -20.09 23.54 24.81
CA GLN A 337 -19.43 24.67 24.13
C GLN A 337 -17.90 24.62 24.28
N ARG A 338 -17.39 24.37 25.49
CA ARG A 338 -15.95 24.25 25.73
C ARG A 338 -15.33 23.11 24.92
N LEU A 339 -16.00 21.96 24.88
CA LEU A 339 -15.55 20.82 24.07
C LEU A 339 -15.58 21.14 22.58
N ALA A 340 -16.59 21.87 22.09
CA ALA A 340 -16.68 22.30 20.70
C ALA A 340 -15.54 23.26 20.30
N GLU A 341 -15.26 24.27 21.13
CA GLU A 341 -14.14 25.20 20.89
C GLU A 341 -12.78 24.49 20.87
N ARG A 342 -12.57 23.53 21.77
CA ARG A 342 -11.31 22.78 21.83
C ARG A 342 -11.11 21.88 20.60
N LEU A 343 -12.20 21.31 20.09
CA LEU A 343 -12.21 20.47 18.90
C LEU A 343 -11.90 21.29 17.64
N GLU A 344 -12.50 22.47 17.52
CA GLU A 344 -12.23 23.41 16.42
C GLU A 344 -10.78 23.92 16.42
N GLN A 345 -10.20 24.15 17.61
CA GLN A 345 -8.78 24.51 17.72
C GLN A 345 -7.84 23.39 17.24
N LEU A 346 -8.16 22.13 17.53
CA LEU A 346 -7.32 20.99 17.15
C LEU A 346 -7.48 20.63 15.67
N GLU A 347 -8.69 20.67 15.12
CA GLU A 347 -8.94 20.46 13.67
C GLU A 347 -8.26 21.54 12.81
N ASN A 348 -8.17 22.78 13.29
CA ASN A 348 -7.47 23.85 12.59
C ASN A 348 -5.94 23.82 12.77
N ALA A 349 -5.43 23.02 13.72
CA ALA A 349 -4.00 22.88 13.98
C ALA A 349 -3.34 21.72 13.21
N GLU A 350 -4.11 20.86 12.52
CA GLU A 350 -3.56 19.84 11.64
C GLU A 350 -2.79 20.49 10.45
N PRO A 351 -1.50 20.17 10.24
CA PRO A 351 -0.79 20.61 9.05
C PRO A 351 -1.35 19.88 7.82
N ARG A 352 -1.81 20.65 6.83
CA ARG A 352 -2.30 20.16 5.53
C ARG A 352 -1.27 19.41 4.70
#